data_AF-A0AAW3IQ99-F1
#
_entry.id   AF-A0AAW3IQ99-F1
#
_cell.length_a   1.000
_cell.length_b   1.000
_cell.length_c   1.000
_cell.angle_alpha   90.00
_cell.angle_beta   90.00
_cell.angle_gamma   90.00
#
_symmetry.space_group_name_H-M   'P 1'
#
loop_
_entity.id
_entity.type
_entity.pdbx_description
1 polymer ?
#
loop_
_entity_poly.entity_id
_entity_poly.type
_entity_poly.pdbx_seq_one_letter_code
_entity_poly.pdbx_strand_id
1 'polypeptide(L)'
;MNGAKEGFINLQRNAVSTFKGVIASLPGLALQHADPGLYELLSTGFIQAEDMFNVELANCRQVTRDLATSQPNYEWVKASGFGGLSNVFNKNGSPISNVKKDAGILMDDTEKNVGREGVDWVCDTKAGGDDQRPIKSSDIVLSSFNQLAGRESCDMSPVTVTDTSPLHVSHWNSPEDARKWFIDVVGDVEVYTTPSKKPINTKIGTGLMPKIEETFSDVSDKMDRIVTSSQPPTLNDLREVSFTDVLVSRAMIESLRRDPQGRMLAQRLSLDIALQREMMRALTMRRMLMSGKDIEVVSALEPSQKMVDNAIERLSKEIRVVREEIEIRREPLASKAPFVFQRDHKRQSTVINEIDKITIEQLGD
;
A
#
# COMPACT_ATOMS: atom_id res chain seq x y z
N MET A 1 46.71 -29.35 -16.39
CA MET A 1 46.23 -28.08 -15.79
C MET A 1 45.01 -27.67 -16.58
N ASN A 2 43.86 -28.23 -16.22
CA ASN A 2 42.86 -27.64 -15.32
C ASN A 2 42.05 -26.61 -16.13
N GLY A 3 40.86 -26.95 -16.61
CA GLY A 3 39.76 -27.37 -15.74
C GLY A 3 39.10 -26.12 -15.14
N ALA A 4 38.58 -25.25 -16.01
CA ALA A 4 37.72 -24.11 -15.64
C ALA A 4 36.92 -23.56 -16.85
N LYS A 5 36.66 -24.38 -17.88
CA LYS A 5 35.92 -23.94 -19.08
C LYS A 5 34.75 -24.84 -19.52
N GLU A 6 34.48 -25.92 -18.79
CA GLU A 6 33.37 -26.84 -19.08
C GLU A 6 32.38 -27.00 -17.90
N GLY A 7 32.50 -26.19 -16.84
CA GLY A 7 31.65 -26.28 -15.64
C GLY A 7 30.40 -25.40 -15.63
N PHE A 8 30.20 -24.50 -16.59
CA PHE A 8 29.06 -23.55 -16.57
C PHE A 8 27.97 -23.84 -17.62
N ILE A 9 28.19 -24.83 -18.50
CA ILE A 9 27.26 -25.14 -19.60
C ILE A 9 26.17 -26.17 -19.23
N ASN A 10 26.27 -26.82 -18.06
CA ASN A 10 25.31 -27.87 -17.66
C ASN A 10 24.49 -27.58 -16.38
N LEU A 11 24.48 -26.36 -15.84
CA LEU A 11 23.63 -25.97 -14.70
C LEU A 11 22.61 -24.86 -15.01
N GLN A 12 22.47 -24.49 -16.28
CA GLN A 12 21.52 -23.48 -16.76
C GLN A 12 20.64 -24.01 -17.90
N ARG A 13 20.26 -25.30 -17.86
CA ARG A 13 19.30 -25.88 -18.81
C ARG A 13 18.06 -26.52 -18.19
N ASN A 14 17.87 -26.45 -16.87
CA ASN A 14 16.64 -26.92 -16.20
C ASN A 14 15.98 -25.88 -15.28
N ALA A 15 16.21 -24.58 -15.51
CA ALA A 15 15.54 -23.49 -14.77
C ALA A 15 15.06 -22.37 -15.72
N VAL A 16 14.64 -22.73 -16.94
CA VAL A 16 14.07 -21.78 -17.92
C VAL A 16 12.74 -22.33 -18.42
N SER A 17 11.68 -22.16 -17.62
CA SER A 17 10.30 -22.18 -18.12
C SER A 17 9.30 -21.27 -17.39
N THR A 18 9.73 -20.29 -16.58
CA THR A 18 8.76 -19.36 -15.95
C THR A 18 9.28 -17.93 -15.73
N PHE A 19 10.24 -17.48 -16.54
CA PHE A 19 10.68 -16.08 -16.56
C PHE A 19 11.00 -15.64 -18.00
N LYS A 20 9.95 -15.63 -18.85
CA LYS A 20 9.96 -14.91 -20.13
C LYS A 20 8.76 -13.96 -20.12
N GLY A 21 9.03 -12.69 -19.89
CA GLY A 21 8.00 -11.65 -19.88
C GLY A 21 8.48 -10.28 -19.40
N VAL A 22 9.76 -10.11 -19.07
CA VAL A 22 10.33 -8.79 -18.75
C VAL A 22 11.53 -8.60 -19.65
N ILE A 23 11.35 -7.76 -20.67
CA ILE A 23 12.30 -6.97 -21.47
C ILE A 23 11.65 -6.82 -22.86
N ALA A 24 10.80 -5.79 -23.00
CA ALA A 24 10.68 -4.94 -24.18
C ALA A 24 9.38 -4.12 -24.09
N SER A 25 9.47 -2.90 -23.58
CA SER A 25 8.63 -1.81 -24.09
C SER A 25 9.24 -0.49 -23.67
N LEU A 26 10.29 -0.09 -24.40
CA LEU A 26 10.55 1.32 -24.65
C LEU A 26 9.35 1.83 -25.46
N PRO A 27 8.41 2.60 -24.90
CA PRO A 27 7.17 2.96 -25.59
C PRO A 27 7.45 3.74 -26.87
N GLY A 28 8.50 4.59 -26.85
CA GLY A 28 8.91 5.38 -28.01
C GLY A 28 9.49 4.58 -29.19
N LEU A 29 10.13 3.44 -28.93
CA LEU A 29 10.75 2.62 -29.98
C LEU A 29 9.76 1.64 -30.63
N ALA A 30 8.78 1.14 -29.87
CA ALA A 30 7.71 0.31 -30.43
C ALA A 30 6.77 1.10 -31.36
N LEU A 31 6.44 2.34 -30.99
CA LEU A 31 5.65 3.25 -31.83
C LEU A 31 6.40 3.67 -33.10
N GLN A 32 7.70 3.95 -33.02
CA GLN A 32 8.52 4.29 -34.20
C GLN A 32 8.56 3.19 -35.25
N HIS A 33 8.54 1.92 -34.85
CA HIS A 33 8.57 0.79 -35.78
C HIS A 33 7.18 0.40 -36.30
N ALA A 34 6.11 0.69 -35.56
CA ALA A 34 4.75 0.35 -35.94
C ALA A 34 4.09 1.40 -36.83
N ASP A 35 4.32 2.70 -36.55
CA ASP A 35 3.82 3.81 -37.36
C ASP A 35 4.72 5.05 -37.17
N PRO A 36 5.72 5.23 -38.06
CA PRO A 36 6.60 6.39 -38.03
C PRO A 36 5.84 7.72 -38.14
N GLY A 37 4.71 7.73 -38.86
CA GLY A 37 3.88 8.91 -39.08
C GLY A 37 3.15 9.34 -37.81
N LEU A 38 2.65 8.40 -37.02
CA LEU A 38 2.01 8.67 -35.72
C LEU A 38 3.03 9.17 -34.67
N TYR A 39 4.25 8.63 -34.69
CA TYR A 39 5.33 9.12 -33.83
C TYR A 39 5.74 10.55 -34.20
N GLU A 40 5.88 10.86 -35.49
CA GLU A 40 6.16 12.21 -35.98
C GLU A 40 5.00 13.16 -35.67
N LEU A 41 3.74 12.73 -35.77
CA LEU A 41 2.54 13.50 -35.35
C LEU A 41 2.49 13.72 -33.83
N LEU A 42 2.90 12.76 -33.01
CA LEU A 42 2.97 12.94 -31.56
C LEU A 42 4.17 13.80 -31.14
N SER A 43 5.29 13.71 -31.85
CA SER A 43 6.51 14.48 -31.56
C SER A 43 6.43 15.93 -32.06
N THR A 44 6.01 16.15 -33.30
CA THR A 44 5.88 17.48 -33.90
C THR A 44 4.51 18.09 -33.68
N GLY A 45 3.45 17.28 -33.56
CA GLY A 45 2.12 17.75 -33.19
C GLY A 45 2.01 18.10 -31.71
N PHE A 46 2.87 17.60 -30.81
CA PHE A 46 2.99 18.13 -29.45
C PHE A 46 3.54 19.57 -29.46
N ILE A 47 4.60 19.81 -30.23
CA ILE A 47 5.20 21.15 -30.41
C ILE A 47 4.21 22.09 -31.11
N GLN A 48 3.49 21.61 -32.14
CA GLN A 48 2.48 22.41 -32.84
C GLN A 48 1.16 22.55 -32.09
N ALA A 49 0.77 21.62 -31.22
CA ALA A 49 -0.39 21.79 -30.34
C ALA A 49 -0.08 22.79 -29.23
N GLU A 50 1.15 22.80 -28.72
CA GLU A 50 1.65 23.80 -27.77
C GLU A 50 1.74 25.20 -28.43
N ASP A 51 2.24 25.28 -29.67
CA ASP A 51 2.28 26.52 -30.45
C ASP A 51 0.89 26.99 -30.92
N MET A 52 -0.01 26.11 -31.34
CA MET A 52 -1.40 26.47 -31.64
C MET A 52 -2.19 26.89 -30.39
N PHE A 53 -1.81 26.40 -29.21
CA PHE A 53 -2.30 26.92 -27.92
C PHE A 53 -1.78 28.33 -27.60
N ASN A 54 -0.63 28.70 -28.15
CA ASN A 54 0.09 29.94 -27.81
C ASN A 54 -0.13 31.09 -28.81
N VAL A 55 -0.54 30.83 -30.05
CA VAL A 55 -0.47 31.83 -31.12
C VAL A 55 -1.66 32.81 -31.17
N GLU A 56 -2.77 32.63 -30.44
CA GLU A 56 -3.93 33.54 -30.62
C GLU A 56 -4.63 34.09 -29.36
N LEU A 57 -4.16 33.85 -28.13
CA LEU A 57 -4.97 34.13 -26.91
C LEU A 57 -4.19 34.72 -25.72
N ALA A 58 -3.26 35.63 -25.98
CA ALA A 58 -2.20 36.00 -25.04
C ALA A 58 -2.62 36.62 -23.69
N ASN A 59 -3.80 37.23 -23.48
CA ASN A 59 -4.03 37.98 -22.22
C ASN A 59 -5.23 37.55 -21.34
N CYS A 60 -6.32 36.98 -21.88
CA CYS A 60 -7.45 36.49 -21.06
C CYS A 60 -7.34 35.01 -20.66
N ARG A 61 -6.76 34.16 -21.52
CA ARG A 61 -6.67 32.71 -21.27
C ARG A 61 -5.47 32.29 -20.44
N GLN A 62 -4.49 33.15 -20.20
CA GLN A 62 -3.43 32.82 -19.24
C GLN A 62 -4.04 32.69 -17.84
N VAL A 63 -4.89 33.63 -17.44
CA VAL A 63 -5.66 33.56 -16.18
C VAL A 63 -6.59 32.34 -16.15
N THR A 64 -7.28 32.01 -17.25
CA THR A 64 -8.16 30.83 -17.32
C THR A 64 -7.40 29.51 -17.33
N ARG A 65 -6.23 29.44 -17.97
CA ARG A 65 -5.29 28.31 -17.91
C ARG A 65 -4.75 28.15 -16.50
N ASP A 66 -4.31 29.23 -15.87
CA ASP A 66 -3.82 29.24 -14.49
C ASP A 66 -4.92 28.83 -13.51
N LEU A 67 -6.17 29.23 -13.77
CA LEU A 67 -7.33 28.81 -12.96
C LEU A 67 -7.71 27.34 -13.21
N ALA A 68 -7.60 26.85 -14.45
CA ALA A 68 -7.85 25.45 -14.79
C ALA A 68 -6.75 24.51 -14.28
N THR A 69 -5.48 24.91 -14.37
CA THR A 69 -4.33 24.18 -13.80
C THR A 69 -4.34 24.21 -12.28
N SER A 70 -5.01 25.20 -11.66
CA SER A 70 -5.22 25.23 -10.21
C SER A 70 -6.24 24.19 -9.71
N GLN A 71 -7.00 23.55 -10.60
CA GLN A 71 -7.92 22.49 -10.17
C GLN A 71 -7.14 21.26 -9.68
N PRO A 72 -7.56 20.66 -8.56
CA PRO A 72 -6.78 19.60 -7.92
C PRO A 72 -6.71 18.30 -8.74
N ASN A 73 -7.60 18.13 -9.72
CA ASN A 73 -7.65 17.00 -10.65
C ASN A 73 -7.21 17.36 -12.08
N TYR A 74 -6.57 18.52 -12.30
CA TYR A 74 -6.26 19.01 -13.65
C TYR A 74 -5.55 17.98 -14.53
N GLU A 75 -4.53 17.30 -14.02
CA GLU A 75 -3.79 16.27 -14.79
C GLU A 75 -4.68 15.09 -15.20
N TRP A 76 -5.67 14.74 -14.38
CA TRP A 76 -6.66 13.70 -14.72
C TRP A 76 -7.64 14.17 -15.79
N VAL A 77 -8.10 15.43 -15.69
CA VAL A 77 -8.98 16.05 -16.68
C VAL A 77 -8.28 16.16 -18.04
N LYS A 78 -6.99 16.54 -18.03
CA LYS A 78 -6.12 16.58 -19.21
C LYS A 78 -5.93 15.21 -19.83
N ALA A 79 -5.61 14.19 -19.02
CA ALA A 79 -5.49 12.81 -19.49
C ALA A 79 -6.79 12.29 -20.12
N SER A 80 -7.95 12.61 -19.52
CA SER A 80 -9.26 12.28 -20.07
C SER A 80 -9.52 12.96 -21.42
N GLY A 81 -9.21 14.25 -21.53
CA GLY A 81 -9.34 14.99 -22.78
C GLY A 81 -8.50 14.40 -23.92
N PHE A 82 -7.28 13.94 -23.63
CA PHE A 82 -6.44 13.25 -24.61
C PHE A 82 -7.04 11.92 -25.09
N GLY A 83 -7.62 11.14 -24.18
CA GLY A 83 -8.35 9.92 -24.55
C GLY A 83 -9.53 10.20 -25.48
N GLY A 84 -10.31 11.24 -25.20
CA GLY A 84 -11.40 11.68 -26.07
C GLY A 84 -10.93 12.10 -27.46
N LEU A 85 -9.84 12.88 -27.52
CA LEU A 85 -9.25 13.31 -28.78
C LEU A 85 -8.74 12.12 -29.63
N SER A 86 -8.08 11.14 -29.01
CA SER A 86 -7.65 9.90 -29.67
C SER A 86 -8.82 9.11 -30.27
N ASN A 87 -9.94 9.02 -29.55
CA ASN A 87 -11.15 8.36 -30.06
C ASN A 87 -11.72 9.05 -31.30
N VAL A 88 -11.68 10.39 -31.36
CA VAL A 88 -12.14 11.16 -32.51
C VAL A 88 -11.22 10.93 -33.72
N PHE A 89 -9.90 10.90 -33.51
CA PHE A 89 -8.94 10.57 -34.57
C PHE A 89 -9.13 9.16 -35.14
N ASN A 90 -9.39 8.17 -34.28
CA ASN A 90 -9.59 6.78 -34.70
C ASN A 90 -10.95 6.55 -35.38
N LYS A 91 -12.01 7.25 -34.94
CA LYS A 91 -13.36 7.12 -35.55
C LYS A 91 -13.43 7.69 -36.97
N ASN A 92 -12.65 8.73 -37.28
CA ASN A 92 -12.80 9.45 -38.53
C ASN A 92 -11.95 8.89 -39.69
N GLY A 93 -11.00 7.98 -39.44
CA GLY A 93 -10.31 7.17 -40.46
C GLY A 93 -9.61 7.92 -41.61
N SER A 94 -9.63 9.25 -41.59
CA SER A 94 -9.15 10.15 -42.65
C SER A 94 -8.05 11.03 -42.07
N PRO A 95 -6.86 11.07 -42.69
CA PRO A 95 -5.84 12.04 -42.33
C PRO A 95 -6.43 13.45 -42.37
N ILE A 96 -6.12 14.27 -41.36
CA ILE A 96 -6.64 15.64 -41.24
C ILE A 96 -6.23 16.42 -42.48
N SER A 97 -7.16 16.61 -43.42
CA SER A 97 -6.86 17.25 -44.71
C SER A 97 -6.64 18.76 -44.58
N ASN A 98 -7.21 19.38 -43.54
CA ASN A 98 -7.00 20.79 -43.20
C ASN A 98 -6.82 20.97 -41.69
N VAL A 99 -5.57 20.82 -41.24
CA VAL A 99 -5.16 20.90 -39.82
C VAL A 99 -5.80 22.09 -39.10
N LYS A 100 -5.85 23.30 -39.69
CA LYS A 100 -6.42 24.48 -39.02
C LYS A 100 -7.93 24.49 -38.84
N LYS A 101 -8.70 24.01 -39.82
CA LYS A 101 -10.17 24.11 -39.80
C LYS A 101 -10.82 22.92 -39.11
N ASP A 102 -10.26 21.74 -39.36
CA ASP A 102 -10.74 20.49 -38.78
C ASP A 102 -10.27 20.34 -37.33
N ALA A 103 -9.06 20.82 -36.98
CA ALA A 103 -8.64 20.88 -35.57
C ALA A 103 -9.44 21.91 -34.78
N GLY A 104 -9.84 23.05 -35.37
CA GLY A 104 -10.67 24.05 -34.67
C GLY A 104 -12.06 23.52 -34.28
N ILE A 105 -12.69 22.72 -35.15
CA ILE A 105 -13.98 22.06 -34.86
C ILE A 105 -13.79 20.90 -33.86
N LEU A 106 -12.72 20.11 -34.01
CA LEU A 106 -12.35 19.07 -33.04
C LEU A 106 -12.09 19.67 -31.65
N MET A 107 -11.44 20.83 -31.59
CA MET A 107 -11.14 21.52 -30.34
C MET A 107 -12.41 22.06 -29.69
N ASP A 108 -13.37 22.63 -30.42
CA ASP A 108 -14.64 23.11 -29.83
C ASP A 108 -15.51 21.95 -29.28
N ASP A 109 -15.51 20.80 -29.94
CA ASP A 109 -16.21 19.60 -29.44
C ASP A 109 -15.45 18.92 -28.29
N THR A 110 -14.12 18.88 -28.37
CA THR A 110 -13.27 18.37 -27.28
C THR A 110 -13.37 19.27 -26.05
N GLU A 111 -13.36 20.60 -26.20
CA GLU A 111 -13.53 21.59 -25.12
C GLU A 111 -14.87 21.40 -24.37
N LYS A 112 -15.95 21.03 -25.08
CA LYS A 112 -17.26 20.70 -24.47
C LYS A 112 -17.27 19.36 -23.74
N ASN A 113 -16.39 18.45 -24.14
CA ASN A 113 -16.31 17.08 -23.65
C ASN A 113 -15.09 16.80 -22.74
N VAL A 114 -14.28 17.81 -22.42
CA VAL A 114 -13.10 17.66 -21.55
C VAL A 114 -13.51 17.04 -20.23
N GLY A 115 -12.86 15.93 -19.89
CA GLY A 115 -13.09 15.20 -18.64
C GLY A 115 -14.31 14.28 -18.62
N ARG A 116 -15.22 14.36 -19.60
CA ARG A 116 -16.44 13.51 -19.64
C ARG A 116 -16.16 12.06 -20.01
N GLU A 117 -15.11 11.81 -20.79
CA GLU A 117 -14.75 10.46 -21.25
C GLU A 117 -14.08 9.60 -20.16
N GLY A 118 -13.54 10.23 -19.11
CA GLY A 118 -12.73 9.53 -18.12
C GLY A 118 -11.38 9.09 -18.66
N VAL A 119 -10.72 8.18 -17.95
CA VAL A 119 -9.44 7.57 -18.32
C VAL A 119 -9.53 6.06 -18.25
N ASP A 120 -8.66 5.34 -18.96
CA ASP A 120 -8.52 3.90 -18.77
C ASP A 120 -8.02 3.63 -17.35
N TRP A 121 -8.64 2.67 -16.66
CA TRP A 121 -8.38 2.46 -15.24
C TRP A 121 -8.29 0.98 -14.87
N VAL A 122 -7.71 0.70 -13.70
CA VAL A 122 -7.70 -0.67 -13.17
C VAL A 122 -9.14 -1.14 -12.93
N CYS A 123 -9.45 -2.37 -13.32
CA CYS A 123 -10.75 -3.03 -13.21
C CYS A 123 -11.89 -2.56 -14.09
N ASP A 124 -11.73 -1.44 -14.78
CA ASP A 124 -12.75 -0.91 -15.67
C ASP A 124 -12.14 -0.52 -17.01
N THR A 125 -12.96 -0.51 -18.05
CA THR A 125 -12.51 0.09 -19.31
C THR A 125 -12.31 1.59 -19.18
N LYS A 126 -13.18 2.31 -18.42
CA LYS A 126 -13.07 3.75 -18.17
C LYS A 126 -13.54 4.13 -16.76
N ALA A 127 -12.88 5.10 -16.14
CA ALA A 127 -13.27 5.68 -14.86
C ALA A 127 -13.11 7.21 -14.81
N GLY A 128 -13.89 7.86 -13.94
CA GLY A 128 -13.84 9.28 -13.62
C GLY A 128 -14.75 10.18 -14.46
N GLY A 129 -15.19 9.73 -15.63
CA GLY A 129 -16.05 10.46 -16.55
C GLY A 129 -17.54 10.51 -16.19
N ASP A 130 -18.37 10.91 -17.16
CA ASP A 130 -19.82 10.91 -17.07
C ASP A 130 -20.34 9.46 -16.97
N ASP A 131 -21.27 9.23 -16.04
CA ASP A 131 -21.85 7.90 -15.74
C ASP A 131 -20.84 6.78 -15.42
N GLN A 132 -19.59 7.15 -15.13
CA GLN A 132 -18.54 6.24 -14.71
C GLN A 132 -18.33 6.28 -13.20
N ARG A 133 -17.81 5.18 -12.66
CA ARG A 133 -17.32 5.16 -11.28
C ARG A 133 -16.08 6.05 -11.15
N PRO A 134 -15.78 6.58 -9.95
CA PRO A 134 -14.54 7.32 -9.76
C PRO A 134 -13.31 6.42 -9.93
N ILE A 135 -12.21 7.07 -10.28
CA ILE A 135 -10.86 6.54 -10.20
C ILE A 135 -10.49 6.44 -8.72
N LYS A 136 -10.17 5.25 -8.21
CA LYS A 136 -9.83 5.06 -6.78
C LYS A 136 -8.42 4.53 -6.59
N SER A 137 -7.69 5.11 -5.65
CA SER A 137 -6.38 4.60 -5.25
C SER A 137 -6.45 3.15 -4.74
N SER A 138 -7.56 2.79 -4.09
CA SER A 138 -7.79 1.45 -3.53
C SER A 138 -7.95 0.35 -4.60
N ASP A 139 -8.30 0.68 -5.85
CA ASP A 139 -8.38 -0.29 -6.94
C ASP A 139 -7.00 -0.83 -7.34
N ILE A 140 -5.94 -0.03 -7.15
CA ILE A 140 -4.56 -0.43 -7.45
C ILE A 140 -4.11 -1.53 -6.49
N VAL A 141 -4.57 -1.49 -5.23
CA VAL A 141 -4.30 -2.54 -4.23
C VAL A 141 -4.95 -3.86 -4.64
N LEU A 142 -6.20 -3.80 -5.10
CA LEU A 142 -6.94 -4.96 -5.58
C LEU A 142 -6.23 -5.59 -6.79
N SER A 143 -5.88 -4.75 -7.78
CA SER A 143 -5.17 -5.20 -8.98
C SER A 143 -3.79 -5.77 -8.69
N SER A 144 -2.98 -5.09 -7.88
CA SER A 144 -1.64 -5.55 -7.52
C SER A 144 -1.68 -6.83 -6.69
N PHE A 145 -2.65 -7.00 -5.78
CA PHE A 145 -2.83 -8.25 -5.03
C PHE A 145 -2.99 -9.44 -5.97
N ASN A 146 -3.89 -9.31 -6.95
CA ASN A 146 -4.20 -10.39 -7.88
C ASN A 146 -3.05 -10.66 -8.87
N GLN A 147 -2.46 -9.62 -9.45
CA GLN A 147 -1.35 -9.79 -10.39
C GLN A 147 -0.13 -10.43 -9.74
N LEU A 148 0.20 -10.04 -8.51
CA LEU A 148 1.28 -10.69 -7.73
C LEU A 148 0.96 -12.14 -7.35
N ALA A 149 -0.33 -12.51 -7.35
CA ALA A 149 -0.79 -13.89 -7.16
C ALA A 149 -0.98 -14.66 -8.47
N GLY A 150 -0.66 -14.08 -9.63
CA GLY A 150 -0.87 -14.70 -10.94
C GLY A 150 -2.34 -14.86 -11.33
N ARG A 151 -3.22 -14.00 -10.80
CA ARG A 151 -4.67 -14.02 -11.02
C ARG A 151 -5.12 -12.88 -11.93
N GLU A 152 -6.35 -12.97 -12.40
CA GLU A 152 -7.00 -11.87 -13.11
C GLU A 152 -7.04 -10.62 -12.21
N SER A 153 -6.68 -9.47 -12.77
CA SER A 153 -6.53 -8.19 -12.07
C SER A 153 -7.65 -7.90 -11.09
N CYS A 154 -8.90 -8.21 -11.42
CA CYS A 154 -10.07 -7.75 -10.66
C CYS A 154 -10.92 -8.87 -10.09
N ASP A 155 -10.34 -10.05 -9.96
CA ASP A 155 -10.94 -11.17 -9.23
C ASP A 155 -11.14 -10.78 -7.76
N MET A 156 -12.36 -10.96 -7.26
CA MET A 156 -12.73 -10.63 -5.87
C MET A 156 -12.69 -11.83 -4.94
N SER A 157 -12.51 -13.03 -5.49
CA SER A 157 -12.65 -14.26 -4.71
C SER A 157 -11.48 -14.43 -3.72
N PRO A 158 -11.73 -15.04 -2.54
CA PRO A 158 -10.69 -15.36 -1.58
C PRO A 158 -9.61 -16.27 -2.19
N VAL A 159 -8.39 -16.19 -1.66
CA VAL A 159 -7.28 -17.06 -2.07
C VAL A 159 -7.01 -18.08 -0.98
N THR A 160 -6.96 -19.36 -1.36
CA THR A 160 -6.51 -20.41 -0.45
C THR A 160 -5.00 -20.33 -0.27
N VAL A 161 -4.55 -20.16 0.97
CA VAL A 161 -3.12 -20.18 1.33
C VAL A 161 -2.59 -21.60 1.21
N THR A 162 -1.51 -21.76 0.46
CA THR A 162 -0.74 -23.00 0.29
C THR A 162 0.72 -22.72 0.61
N ASP A 163 1.54 -23.77 0.77
CA ASP A 163 2.97 -23.62 1.09
C ASP A 163 3.78 -22.87 0.01
N THR A 164 3.25 -22.79 -1.22
CA THR A 164 3.84 -22.06 -2.34
C THR A 164 3.21 -20.70 -2.60
N SER A 165 2.21 -20.30 -1.79
CA SER A 165 1.53 -19.02 -1.98
C SER A 165 2.47 -17.84 -1.72
N PRO A 166 2.38 -16.76 -2.52
CA PRO A 166 3.10 -15.53 -2.23
C PRO A 166 2.80 -15.01 -0.83
N LEU A 167 3.82 -14.43 -0.16
CA LEU A 167 3.72 -13.99 1.23
C LEU A 167 2.53 -13.06 1.50
N HIS A 168 2.17 -12.17 0.56
CA HIS A 168 1.07 -11.22 0.75
C HIS A 168 -0.29 -11.89 0.92
N VAL A 169 -0.47 -13.07 0.34
CA VAL A 169 -1.71 -13.87 0.49
C VAL A 169 -1.88 -14.40 1.91
N SER A 170 -0.79 -14.58 2.66
CA SER A 170 -0.88 -14.98 4.08
C SER A 170 -1.36 -13.86 5.00
N HIS A 171 -1.31 -12.60 4.54
CA HIS A 171 -1.69 -11.44 5.34
C HIS A 171 -3.16 -11.07 5.19
N TRP A 172 -3.74 -11.31 4.01
CA TRP A 172 -5.14 -11.01 3.67
C TRP A 172 -5.75 -12.18 2.89
N ASN A 173 -6.89 -12.67 3.36
CA ASN A 173 -7.57 -13.84 2.77
C ASN A 173 -8.19 -13.54 1.40
N SER A 174 -8.39 -12.26 1.08
CA SER A 174 -8.93 -11.80 -0.19
C SER A 174 -8.32 -10.47 -0.63
N PRO A 175 -8.38 -10.13 -1.93
CA PRO A 175 -8.03 -8.82 -2.45
C PRO A 175 -8.84 -7.70 -1.78
N GLU A 176 -10.10 -8.00 -1.40
CA GLU A 176 -10.98 -7.07 -0.71
C GLU A 176 -10.49 -6.76 0.71
N ASP A 177 -10.01 -7.77 1.44
CA ASP A 177 -9.45 -7.57 2.77
C ASP A 177 -8.19 -6.68 2.72
N ALA A 178 -7.35 -6.87 1.68
CA ALA A 178 -6.19 -6.02 1.43
C ALA A 178 -6.62 -4.59 1.11
N ARG A 179 -7.62 -4.42 0.24
CA ARG A 179 -8.20 -3.12 -0.11
C ARG A 179 -8.77 -2.40 1.12
N LYS A 180 -9.54 -3.10 1.94
CA LYS A 180 -10.13 -2.55 3.17
C LYS A 180 -9.03 -2.12 4.16
N TRP A 181 -8.03 -2.96 4.37
CA TRP A 181 -6.89 -2.62 5.24
C TRP A 181 -6.17 -1.37 4.73
N PHE A 182 -5.96 -1.24 3.42
CA PHE A 182 -5.37 -0.04 2.82
C PHE A 182 -6.21 1.20 3.08
N ILE A 183 -7.53 1.14 2.87
CA ILE A 183 -8.44 2.26 3.13
C ILE A 183 -8.43 2.65 4.61
N ASP A 184 -8.45 1.67 5.51
CA ASP A 184 -8.42 1.92 6.95
C ASP A 184 -7.11 2.62 7.37
N VAL A 185 -5.95 2.20 6.86
CA VAL A 185 -4.66 2.75 7.27
C VAL A 185 -4.31 4.04 6.52
N VAL A 186 -4.34 3.99 5.18
CA VAL A 186 -3.87 5.06 4.28
C VAL A 186 -5.00 5.99 3.88
N GLY A 187 -6.24 5.51 3.85
CA GLY A 187 -7.37 6.23 3.26
C GLY A 187 -7.53 5.93 1.78
N ASP A 188 -8.48 6.60 1.14
CA ASP A 188 -8.74 6.46 -0.29
C ASP A 188 -8.90 7.83 -0.93
N VAL A 189 -8.46 7.96 -2.18
CA VAL A 189 -8.70 9.13 -3.02
C VAL A 189 -9.58 8.70 -4.17
N GLU A 190 -10.73 9.35 -4.30
CA GLU A 190 -11.66 9.16 -5.41
C GLU A 190 -11.58 10.40 -6.32
N VAL A 191 -11.23 10.20 -7.58
CA VAL A 191 -11.10 11.28 -8.57
C VAL A 191 -12.21 11.17 -9.62
N TYR A 192 -12.80 12.32 -9.92
CA TYR A 192 -13.69 12.52 -11.06
C TYR A 192 -13.03 13.48 -12.03
N THR A 193 -13.12 13.18 -13.32
CA THR A 193 -12.68 14.05 -14.41
C THR A 193 -13.85 14.86 -14.97
N THR A 194 -15.08 14.38 -14.81
CA THR A 194 -16.28 15.08 -15.28
C THR A 194 -16.47 16.42 -14.54
N PRO A 195 -16.88 17.49 -15.25
CA PRO A 195 -17.24 18.76 -14.62
C PRO A 195 -18.53 18.68 -13.79
N SER A 196 -19.33 17.60 -13.92
CA SER A 196 -20.61 17.44 -13.22
C SER A 196 -20.48 17.01 -11.76
N LYS A 197 -19.29 16.57 -11.33
CA LYS A 197 -19.03 16.05 -9.98
C LYS A 197 -17.92 16.82 -9.30
N LYS A 198 -17.89 16.72 -7.96
CA LYS A 198 -16.78 17.26 -7.17
C LYS A 198 -15.46 16.57 -7.61
N PRO A 199 -14.42 17.32 -8.01
CA PRO A 199 -13.17 16.78 -8.57
C PRO A 199 -12.51 15.65 -7.78
N ILE A 200 -12.43 15.81 -6.45
CA ILE A 200 -11.77 14.87 -5.56
C ILE A 200 -12.61 14.67 -4.30
N ASN A 201 -12.83 13.42 -3.95
CA ASN A 201 -13.28 13.01 -2.62
C ASN A 201 -12.19 12.19 -1.94
N THR A 202 -12.08 12.32 -0.63
CA THR A 202 -11.10 11.57 0.16
C THR A 202 -11.80 10.82 1.28
N LYS A 203 -11.38 9.59 1.49
CA LYS A 203 -11.67 8.82 2.70
C LYS A 203 -10.47 8.94 3.61
N ILE A 204 -10.71 9.34 4.85
CA ILE A 204 -9.67 9.54 5.84
C ILE A 204 -9.26 8.16 6.38
N GLY A 205 -8.00 7.79 6.18
CA GLY A 205 -7.40 6.66 6.89
C GLY A 205 -7.11 7.01 8.34
N THR A 206 -7.33 6.04 9.23
CA THR A 206 -7.12 6.14 10.68
C THR A 206 -5.66 5.92 11.10
N GLY A 207 -4.80 5.49 10.18
CA GLY A 207 -3.39 5.19 10.45
C GLY A 207 -3.15 3.76 10.94
N LEU A 208 -1.89 3.45 11.22
CA LEU A 208 -1.46 2.08 11.54
C LEU A 208 -1.71 1.70 13.02
N MET A 209 -1.68 2.67 13.94
CA MET A 209 -1.82 2.42 15.38
C MET A 209 -3.18 1.79 15.76
N PRO A 210 -4.34 2.26 15.23
CA PRO A 210 -5.61 1.59 15.50
C PRO A 210 -5.65 0.12 15.03
N LYS A 211 -4.96 -0.23 13.94
CA LYS A 211 -4.84 -1.62 13.48
C LYS A 211 -3.99 -2.47 14.41
N ILE A 212 -2.94 -1.89 14.98
CA ILE A 212 -2.13 -2.53 16.02
C ILE A 212 -2.98 -2.80 17.26
N GLU A 213 -3.78 -1.83 17.70
CA GLU A 213 -4.66 -1.97 18.87
C GLU A 213 -5.75 -3.04 18.64
N GLU A 214 -6.38 -3.05 17.46
CA GLU A 214 -7.33 -4.08 17.05
C GLU A 214 -6.70 -5.48 17.10
N THR A 215 -5.52 -5.63 16.49
CA THR A 215 -4.77 -6.89 16.46
C THR A 215 -4.29 -7.30 17.85
N PHE A 216 -3.87 -6.34 18.67
CA PHE A 216 -3.45 -6.58 20.05
C PHE A 216 -4.62 -7.11 20.87
N SER A 217 -5.81 -6.50 20.77
CA SER A 217 -7.00 -6.98 21.47
C SER A 217 -7.33 -8.42 21.09
N ASP A 218 -7.36 -8.74 19.79
CA ASP A 218 -7.65 -10.10 19.30
C ASP A 218 -6.61 -11.13 19.79
N VAL A 219 -5.31 -10.84 19.62
CA VAL A 219 -4.23 -11.75 20.03
C VAL A 219 -4.21 -11.90 21.55
N SER A 220 -4.43 -10.81 22.29
CA SER A 220 -4.44 -10.80 23.75
C SER A 220 -5.57 -11.65 24.32
N ASP A 221 -6.78 -11.52 23.77
CA ASP A 221 -7.94 -12.32 24.18
C ASP A 221 -7.71 -13.82 23.93
N LYS A 222 -7.15 -14.17 22.77
CA LYS A 222 -6.80 -15.55 22.43
C LYS A 222 -5.68 -16.08 23.33
N MET A 223 -4.64 -15.28 23.56
CA MET A 223 -3.52 -15.64 24.42
C MET A 223 -3.98 -15.87 25.86
N ASP A 224 -4.83 -15.00 26.41
CA ASP A 224 -5.37 -15.13 27.77
C ASP A 224 -6.20 -16.42 27.93
N ARG A 225 -7.03 -16.75 26.94
CA ARG A 225 -7.79 -18.02 26.91
C ARG A 225 -6.85 -19.23 26.91
N ILE A 226 -5.79 -19.18 26.10
CA ILE A 226 -4.83 -20.28 26.01
C ILE A 226 -4.05 -20.44 27.32
N VAL A 227 -3.55 -19.35 27.89
CA VAL A 227 -2.75 -19.39 29.12
C VAL A 227 -3.60 -19.80 30.33
N THR A 228 -4.86 -19.35 30.42
CA THR A 228 -5.74 -19.68 31.57
C THR A 228 -6.42 -21.05 31.47
N SER A 229 -6.51 -21.63 30.27
CA SER A 229 -7.09 -22.96 30.08
C SER A 229 -6.29 -24.05 30.79
N SER A 230 -6.98 -25.01 31.39
CA SER A 230 -6.38 -26.24 31.96
C SER A 230 -6.06 -27.29 30.90
N GLN A 231 -6.56 -27.12 29.67
CA GLN A 231 -6.31 -28.05 28.57
C GLN A 231 -4.99 -27.71 27.86
N PRO A 232 -4.23 -28.70 27.38
CA PRO A 232 -3.06 -28.43 26.55
C PRO A 232 -3.43 -27.69 25.26
N PRO A 233 -2.66 -26.66 24.84
CA PRO A 233 -2.99 -25.90 23.63
C PRO A 233 -2.93 -26.79 22.38
N THR A 234 -3.94 -26.67 21.53
CA THR A 234 -3.98 -27.32 20.22
C THR A 234 -3.07 -26.60 19.22
N LEU A 235 -2.75 -27.25 18.10
CA LEU A 235 -1.99 -26.60 17.03
C LEU A 235 -2.73 -25.39 16.45
N ASN A 236 -4.07 -25.41 16.45
CA ASN A 236 -4.87 -24.29 15.99
C ASN A 236 -4.73 -23.10 16.95
N ASP A 237 -4.84 -23.35 18.26
CA ASP A 237 -4.66 -22.33 19.29
C ASP A 237 -3.30 -21.62 19.15
N LEU A 238 -2.23 -22.41 18.99
CA LEU A 238 -0.88 -21.88 18.83
C LEU A 238 -0.73 -21.05 17.55
N ARG A 239 -1.36 -21.46 16.44
CA ARG A 239 -1.32 -20.70 15.18
C ARG A 239 -2.05 -19.37 15.29
N GLU A 240 -3.16 -19.32 16.00
CA GLU A 240 -3.95 -18.09 16.16
C GLU A 240 -3.23 -16.99 16.94
N VAL A 241 -2.32 -17.37 17.85
CA VAL A 241 -1.46 -16.43 18.59
C VAL A 241 -0.03 -16.40 18.08
N SER A 242 0.27 -17.05 16.96
CA SER A 242 1.57 -16.96 16.30
C SER A 242 1.51 -16.00 15.11
N PHE A 243 2.68 -15.52 14.71
CA PHE A 243 2.88 -14.81 13.46
C PHE A 243 4.13 -15.36 12.77
N THR A 244 4.30 -15.13 11.46
CA THR A 244 5.34 -15.74 10.61
C THR A 244 6.71 -15.88 11.30
N ASP A 245 7.16 -14.82 11.97
CA ASP A 245 8.48 -14.78 12.61
C ASP A 245 8.45 -14.96 14.15
N VAL A 246 7.26 -15.04 14.77
CA VAL A 246 7.08 -15.32 16.20
C VAL A 246 6.13 -16.50 16.38
N LEU A 247 6.75 -17.67 16.54
CA LEU A 247 6.06 -18.92 16.78
C LEU A 247 5.86 -19.13 18.28
N VAL A 248 4.62 -19.05 18.72
CA VAL A 248 4.24 -19.39 20.10
C VAL A 248 4.16 -20.91 20.21
N SER A 249 5.10 -21.49 20.93
CA SER A 249 5.17 -22.94 21.13
C SER A 249 4.37 -23.37 22.36
N ARG A 250 4.00 -24.66 22.42
CA ARG A 250 3.44 -25.25 23.63
C ARG A 250 4.34 -25.04 24.85
N ALA A 251 5.65 -25.22 24.71
CA ALA A 251 6.60 -25.04 25.80
C ALA A 251 6.61 -23.60 26.34
N MET A 252 6.40 -22.61 25.45
CA MET A 252 6.26 -21.22 25.84
C MET A 252 4.98 -21.00 26.65
N ILE A 253 3.83 -21.53 26.20
CA ILE A 253 2.55 -21.45 26.94
C ILE A 253 2.67 -22.11 28.32
N GLU A 254 3.24 -23.31 28.41
CA GLU A 254 3.43 -24.00 29.70
C GLU A 254 4.44 -23.27 30.61
N SER A 255 5.37 -22.50 30.05
CA SER A 255 6.26 -21.65 30.84
C SER A 255 5.52 -20.42 31.36
N LEU A 256 4.68 -19.78 30.53
CA LEU A 256 3.81 -18.68 30.96
C LEU A 256 2.84 -19.13 32.06
N ARG A 257 2.24 -20.32 31.95
CA ARG A 257 1.33 -20.87 32.98
C ARG A 257 1.98 -21.07 34.34
N ARG A 258 3.26 -21.44 34.37
CA ARG A 258 4.01 -21.70 35.60
C ARG A 258 4.61 -20.43 36.21
N ASP A 259 4.71 -19.36 35.44
CA ASP A 259 5.26 -18.09 35.90
C ASP A 259 4.20 -17.29 36.69
N PRO A 260 4.49 -16.84 37.92
CA PRO A 260 3.57 -15.98 38.69
C PRO A 260 3.16 -14.69 37.97
N GLN A 261 3.99 -14.18 37.06
CA GLN A 261 3.74 -13.01 36.20
C GLN A 261 3.33 -13.41 34.77
N GLY A 262 3.00 -14.69 34.54
CA GLY A 262 2.68 -15.27 33.24
C GLY A 262 1.63 -14.50 32.46
N ARG A 263 0.59 -14.01 33.12
CA ARG A 263 -0.46 -13.21 32.49
C ARG A 263 0.05 -11.87 31.96
N MET A 264 0.91 -11.18 32.72
CA MET A 264 1.53 -9.92 32.28
C MET A 264 2.51 -10.15 31.12
N LEU A 265 3.31 -11.23 31.19
CA LEU A 265 4.22 -11.62 30.12
C LEU A 265 3.45 -12.00 28.84
N ALA A 266 2.32 -12.70 28.97
CA ALA A 266 1.43 -13.04 27.87
C ALA A 266 0.82 -11.79 27.20
N GLN A 267 0.40 -10.78 27.99
CA GLN A 267 -0.04 -9.49 27.47
C GLN A 267 1.06 -8.78 26.69
N ARG A 268 2.28 -8.73 27.23
CA ARG A 268 3.43 -8.11 26.55
C ARG A 268 3.78 -8.81 25.24
N LEU A 269 3.80 -10.15 25.27
CA LEU A 269 4.04 -10.96 24.08
C LEU A 269 2.96 -10.71 23.02
N SER A 270 1.69 -10.60 23.42
CA SER A 270 0.59 -10.31 22.50
C SER A 270 0.75 -8.95 21.82
N LEU A 271 1.24 -7.94 22.54
CA LEU A 271 1.58 -6.64 21.96
C LEU A 271 2.73 -6.76 20.95
N ASP A 272 3.80 -7.48 21.29
CA ASP A 272 4.94 -7.68 20.39
C ASP A 272 4.51 -8.42 19.09
N ILE A 273 3.65 -9.43 19.20
CA ILE A 273 3.06 -10.14 18.05
C ILE A 273 2.21 -9.19 17.19
N ALA A 274 1.32 -8.40 17.82
CA ALA A 274 0.46 -7.47 17.10
C ALA A 274 1.26 -6.40 16.35
N LEU A 275 2.29 -5.84 17.00
CA LEU A 275 3.22 -4.90 16.40
C LEU A 275 3.92 -5.50 15.17
N GLN A 276 4.48 -6.70 15.30
CA GLN A 276 5.16 -7.34 14.18
C GLN A 276 4.20 -7.66 13.03
N ARG A 277 3.01 -8.18 13.34
CA ARG A 277 1.99 -8.54 12.35
C ARG A 277 1.56 -7.34 11.51
N GLU A 278 1.23 -6.22 12.15
CA GLU A 278 0.77 -5.02 11.43
C GLU A 278 1.92 -4.28 10.72
N MET A 279 3.13 -4.29 11.28
CA MET A 279 4.30 -3.73 10.58
C MET A 279 4.64 -4.54 9.32
N MET A 280 4.55 -5.86 9.36
CA MET A 280 4.77 -6.70 8.18
C MET A 280 3.66 -6.56 7.14
N ARG A 281 2.40 -6.42 7.58
CA ARG A 281 1.28 -6.03 6.69
C ARG A 281 1.56 -4.70 6.01
N ALA A 282 2.00 -3.68 6.75
CA ALA A 282 2.33 -2.37 6.18
C ALA A 282 3.47 -2.43 5.17
N LEU A 283 4.55 -3.15 5.47
CA LEU A 283 5.66 -3.34 4.54
C LEU A 283 5.23 -4.10 3.27
N THR A 284 4.38 -5.10 3.43
CA THR A 284 3.83 -5.85 2.29
C THR A 284 2.93 -4.97 1.43
N MET A 285 2.03 -4.20 2.05
CA MET A 285 1.17 -3.25 1.33
C MET A 285 2.01 -2.23 0.55
N ARG A 286 3.10 -1.72 1.13
CA ARG A 286 4.02 -0.84 0.42
C ARG A 286 4.63 -1.51 -0.81
N ARG A 287 5.02 -2.79 -0.72
CA ARG A 287 5.52 -3.55 -1.87
C ARG A 287 4.46 -3.81 -2.94
N MET A 288 3.22 -4.07 -2.51
CA MET A 288 2.10 -4.20 -3.43
C MET A 288 1.84 -2.89 -4.18
N LEU A 289 1.82 -1.75 -3.50
CA LEU A 289 1.68 -0.43 -4.13
C LEU A 289 2.81 -0.15 -5.13
N MET A 290 4.06 -0.47 -4.78
CA MET A 290 5.19 -0.35 -5.72
C MET A 290 4.97 -1.22 -6.98
N SER A 291 4.47 -2.44 -6.83
CA SER A 291 4.15 -3.31 -7.96
C SER A 291 2.93 -2.80 -8.75
N GLY A 292 1.98 -2.17 -8.05
CA GLY A 292 0.80 -1.52 -8.63
C GLY A 292 1.16 -0.35 -9.55
N LYS A 293 2.30 0.30 -9.30
CA LYS A 293 2.85 1.35 -10.15
C LYS A 293 3.22 0.84 -11.56
N ASP A 294 3.59 -0.45 -11.66
CA ASP A 294 4.03 -1.09 -12.90
C ASP A 294 2.86 -1.65 -13.73
N ILE A 295 1.64 -1.66 -13.20
CA ILE A 295 0.42 -2.04 -13.95
C ILE A 295 0.29 -1.12 -15.17
N GLU A 296 0.14 -1.69 -16.36
CA GLU A 296 0.11 -0.97 -17.64
C GLU A 296 -0.75 0.32 -17.63
N VAL A 297 -2.02 0.22 -17.24
CA VAL A 297 -2.93 1.38 -17.19
C VAL A 297 -2.53 2.43 -16.12
N VAL A 298 -1.81 2.02 -15.08
CA VAL A 298 -1.29 2.91 -14.03
C VAL A 298 0.03 3.55 -14.45
N SER A 299 0.92 2.81 -15.11
CA SER A 299 2.21 3.29 -15.62
C SER A 299 2.08 4.21 -16.84
N ALA A 300 1.01 4.06 -17.60
CA ALA A 300 0.72 4.89 -18.77
C ALA A 300 0.40 6.36 -18.43
N LEU A 301 -0.01 6.67 -17.19
CA LEU A 301 -0.51 7.99 -16.81
C LEU A 301 0.25 8.57 -15.61
N GLU A 302 0.90 9.72 -15.79
CA GLU A 302 1.58 10.46 -14.72
C GLU A 302 0.70 10.73 -13.47
N PRO A 303 -0.56 11.18 -13.57
CA PRO A 303 -1.37 11.40 -12.38
C PRO A 303 -1.68 10.12 -11.60
N SER A 304 -1.72 8.96 -12.27
CA SER A 304 -1.85 7.64 -11.64
C SER A 304 -0.59 7.28 -10.85
N GLN A 305 0.59 7.53 -11.43
CA GLN A 305 1.88 7.34 -10.75
C GLN A 305 1.97 8.20 -9.48
N LYS A 306 1.59 9.48 -9.56
CA LYS A 306 1.52 10.39 -8.41
C LYS A 306 0.55 9.91 -7.33
N MET A 307 -0.60 9.36 -7.73
CA MET A 307 -1.56 8.79 -6.80
C MET A 307 -0.95 7.62 -5.99
N VAL A 308 -0.21 6.73 -6.65
CA VAL A 308 0.50 5.62 -5.98
C VAL A 308 1.63 6.14 -5.08
N ASP A 309 2.42 7.10 -5.56
CA ASP A 309 3.54 7.67 -4.80
C ASP A 309 3.05 8.36 -3.51
N ASN A 310 1.95 9.11 -3.57
CA ASN A 310 1.33 9.72 -2.39
C ASN A 310 0.86 8.67 -1.38
N ALA A 311 0.29 7.55 -1.86
CA ALA A 311 -0.14 6.45 -0.98
C ALA A 311 1.06 5.74 -0.32
N ILE A 312 2.15 5.51 -1.06
CA ILE A 312 3.40 4.95 -0.55
C ILE A 312 4.03 5.88 0.49
N GLU A 313 4.06 7.19 0.22
CA GLU A 313 4.63 8.17 1.13
C GLU A 313 3.84 8.22 2.45
N ARG A 314 2.51 8.27 2.37
CA ARG A 314 1.64 8.26 3.55
C ARG A 314 1.83 7.00 4.38
N LEU A 315 1.80 5.82 3.76
CA LEU A 315 2.06 4.57 4.46
C LEU A 315 3.46 4.51 5.08
N SER A 316 4.47 5.01 4.36
CA SER A 316 5.85 5.07 4.88
C SER A 316 5.99 6.02 6.06
N LYS A 317 5.22 7.10 6.10
CA LYS A 317 5.13 8.00 7.24
C LYS A 317 4.49 7.31 8.45
N GLU A 318 3.37 6.60 8.26
CA GLU A 318 2.73 5.82 9.33
C GLU A 318 3.68 4.79 9.94
N ILE A 319 4.43 4.05 9.10
CA ILE A 319 5.45 3.09 9.56
C ILE A 319 6.52 3.77 10.43
N ARG A 320 6.97 4.98 10.05
CA ARG A 320 7.97 5.74 10.84
C ARG A 320 7.39 6.21 12.17
N VAL A 321 6.18 6.77 12.14
CA VAL A 321 5.48 7.26 13.35
C VAL A 321 5.30 6.13 14.36
N VAL A 322 4.83 4.96 13.93
CA VAL A 322 4.66 3.81 14.82
C VAL A 322 6.01 3.35 15.40
N ARG A 323 7.07 3.30 14.58
CA ARG A 323 8.41 2.93 15.07
C ARG A 323 8.90 3.93 16.15
N GLU A 324 8.75 5.22 15.90
CA GLU A 324 9.13 6.28 16.84
C GLU A 324 8.31 6.17 18.14
N GLU A 325 7.00 5.90 18.05
CA GLU A 325 6.15 5.73 19.21
C GLU A 325 6.55 4.50 20.05
N ILE A 326 6.90 3.38 19.40
CA ILE A 326 7.41 2.19 20.10
C ILE A 326 8.73 2.49 20.81
N GLU A 327 9.65 3.20 20.17
CA GLU A 327 10.93 3.61 20.76
C GLU A 327 10.68 4.47 22.00
N ILE A 328 9.84 5.50 21.89
CA ILE A 328 9.44 6.37 23.01
C ILE A 328 8.79 5.59 24.15
N ARG A 329 7.93 4.59 23.85
CA ARG A 329 7.28 3.76 24.88
C ARG A 329 8.26 2.81 25.58
N ARG A 330 9.39 2.46 24.97
CA ARG A 330 10.42 1.56 25.55
C ARG A 330 11.36 2.28 26.52
N GLU A 331 11.69 3.54 26.29
CA GLU A 331 12.65 4.30 27.11
C GLU A 331 12.26 4.50 28.60
N PRO A 332 10.99 4.75 28.98
CA PRO A 332 10.59 5.00 30.37
C PRO A 332 10.68 3.76 31.27
N LEU A 333 10.43 2.57 30.72
CA LEU A 333 10.42 1.31 31.49
C LEU A 333 11.85 0.86 31.84
N ALA A 334 12.81 1.04 30.93
CA ALA A 334 14.20 0.71 31.18
C ALA A 334 14.88 1.69 32.16
N SER A 335 14.50 2.97 32.15
CA SER A 335 15.17 4.01 32.93
C SER A 335 14.66 4.16 34.37
N LYS A 336 13.39 3.83 34.67
CA LYS A 336 12.78 4.10 36.00
C LYS A 336 12.45 2.86 36.82
N ALA A 337 12.19 1.71 36.18
CA ALA A 337 11.86 0.48 36.90
C ALA A 337 12.99 0.03 37.86
N PRO A 338 14.29 0.06 37.48
CA PRO A 338 15.38 -0.29 38.40
C PRO A 338 15.40 0.59 39.66
N PHE A 339 15.10 1.88 39.54
CA PHE A 339 15.04 2.80 40.68
C PHE A 339 13.85 2.50 41.60
N VAL A 340 12.69 2.14 41.05
CA VAL A 340 11.51 1.75 41.85
C VAL A 340 11.78 0.45 42.61
N PHE A 341 12.31 -0.58 41.93
CA PHE A 341 12.66 -1.86 42.57
C PHE A 341 13.78 -1.71 43.60
N GLN A 342 14.83 -0.92 43.32
CA GLN A 342 15.87 -0.63 44.30
C GLN A 342 15.30 0.10 45.53
N ARG A 343 14.35 1.02 45.34
CA ARG A 343 13.74 1.75 46.45
C ARG A 343 12.82 0.85 47.27
N ASP A 344 12.08 -0.04 46.63
CA ASP A 344 11.23 -1.03 47.32
C ASP A 344 12.07 -2.04 48.10
N HIS A 345 13.13 -2.56 47.49
CA HIS A 345 14.07 -3.45 48.16
C HIS A 345 14.75 -2.79 49.37
N LYS A 346 15.15 -1.51 49.24
CA LYS A 346 15.65 -0.71 50.38
C LYS A 346 14.60 -0.58 51.48
N ARG A 347 13.34 -0.31 51.15
CA ARG A 347 12.25 -0.22 52.15
C ARG A 347 12.02 -1.54 52.86
N GLN A 348 11.95 -2.66 52.13
CA GLN A 348 11.80 -3.99 52.71
C GLN A 348 12.98 -4.35 53.63
N SER A 349 14.22 -4.04 53.22
CA SER A 349 15.39 -4.24 54.09
C SER A 349 15.37 -3.38 55.34
N THR A 350 14.87 -2.13 55.26
CA THR A 350 14.74 -1.25 56.43
C THR A 350 13.67 -1.77 57.39
N VAL A 351 12.53 -2.23 56.87
CA VAL A 351 11.44 -2.79 57.68
C VAL A 351 11.86 -4.09 58.38
N ILE A 352 12.58 -4.98 57.68
CA ILE A 352 13.13 -6.20 58.29
C ILE A 352 14.11 -5.86 59.41
N ASN A 353 15.02 -4.91 59.19
CA ASN A 353 15.98 -4.48 60.20
C ASN A 353 15.33 -3.78 61.42
N GLU A 354 14.19 -3.10 61.23
CA GLU A 354 13.42 -2.51 62.35
C GLU A 354 12.66 -3.59 63.15
N ILE A 355 12.10 -4.59 62.47
CA ILE A 355 11.42 -5.72 63.13
C ILE A 355 12.42 -6.55 63.95
N ASP A 356 13.61 -6.83 63.41
CA ASP A 356 14.66 -7.57 64.13
C ASP A 356 15.14 -6.81 65.39
N LYS A 357 15.24 -5.49 65.33
CA LYS A 357 15.58 -4.66 66.50
C LYS A 357 14.52 -4.69 67.60
N ILE A 358 13.24 -4.56 67.23
CA ILE A 358 12.12 -4.62 68.19
C ILE A 358 12.03 -6.01 68.85
N THR A 359 12.29 -7.07 68.08
CA THR A 359 12.23 -8.45 68.57
C THR A 359 13.37 -8.75 69.56
N ILE A 360 14.56 -8.17 69.34
CA ILE A 360 15.70 -8.31 70.26
C ILE A 360 15.48 -7.51 71.56
N GLU A 361 14.89 -6.31 71.49
CA GLU A 361 14.58 -5.50 72.68
C GLU A 361 13.48 -6.12 73.55
N GLN A 362 12.52 -6.85 72.97
CA GLN A 362 11.44 -7.52 73.73
C GLN A 362 11.82 -8.88 74.35
N LEU A 363 12.97 -9.45 73.97
CA LEU A 363 13.49 -10.71 74.54
C LEU A 363 14.62 -10.48 75.55
N GLY A 364 14.97 -9.22 75.81
CA GLY A 364 16.06 -8.80 76.68
C GLY A 364 15.68 -8.37 78.10
N ASP A 365 14.39 -8.40 78.46
CA ASP A 365 13.87 -8.09 79.82
C ASP A 365 13.31 -9.32 80.54
#